data_AF-A0A3R7UDM2-F1
#
_entry.id   AF-A0A3R7UDM2-F1
#
_cell.length_a   1.000
_cell.length_b   1.000
_cell.length_c   1.000
_cell.angle_alpha   90.00
_cell.angle_beta   90.00
_cell.angle_gamma   90.00
#
_symmetry.space_group_name_H-M   'P 1'
#
loop_
_entity.id
_entity.type
_entity.pdbx_description
1 polymer ?
#
loop_
_entity_poly.entity_id
_entity_poly.type
_entity_poly.pdbx_seq_one_letter_code
_entity_poly.pdbx_strand_id
1 'polypeptide(L)'
;MIFKMKSLIKIIFFSFLFSCSDLKDGNPPENLIGQELMSKIMLDVILMKNIKRNGYAVKEKRNLLVDQYILQKYGVDSLQFNTSKSFYSKNPKEYIYVFEVIEAKLNELRDSIQKIEIEERPN
;
A
#
# COMPACT_ATOMS: atom_id res chain seq x y z
N MET A 1 -39.22 -29.15 8.77
CA MET A 1 -38.12 -28.25 9.20
C MET A 1 -36.74 -28.93 9.20
N ILE A 2 -36.64 -30.17 9.70
CA ILE A 2 -35.37 -30.93 9.84
C ILE A 2 -34.62 -31.20 8.52
N PHE A 3 -35.34 -31.42 7.41
CA PHE A 3 -34.73 -31.69 6.09
C PHE A 3 -33.98 -30.48 5.50
N LYS A 4 -34.48 -29.27 5.75
CA LYS A 4 -33.87 -28.00 5.32
C LYS A 4 -32.54 -27.74 6.04
N MET A 5 -32.47 -28.10 7.33
CA MET A 5 -31.28 -27.94 8.17
C MET A 5 -30.13 -28.89 7.76
N LYS A 6 -30.46 -30.13 7.37
CA LYS A 6 -29.48 -31.09 6.81
C LYS A 6 -28.90 -30.62 5.46
N SER A 7 -29.70 -29.93 4.66
CA SER A 7 -29.25 -29.34 3.39
C SER A 7 -28.31 -28.14 3.62
N LEU A 8 -28.59 -27.31 4.64
CA LEU A 8 -27.71 -26.19 5.02
C LEU A 8 -26.35 -26.66 5.55
N ILE A 9 -26.33 -27.74 6.34
CA ILE A 9 -25.07 -28.34 6.84
C ILE A 9 -24.19 -28.83 5.69
N LYS A 10 -24.77 -29.40 4.62
CA LYS A 10 -24.01 -29.84 3.43
C LYS A 10 -23.41 -28.66 2.67
N ILE A 11 -24.12 -27.54 2.55
CA ILE A 11 -23.64 -26.33 1.89
C ILE A 11 -22.49 -25.69 2.69
N ILE A 12 -22.62 -25.64 4.02
CA ILE A 12 -21.55 -25.15 4.90
C ILE A 12 -20.32 -26.05 4.78
N PHE A 13 -20.48 -27.38 4.82
CA PHE A 13 -19.37 -28.32 4.66
C PHE A 13 -18.68 -28.20 3.29
N PHE A 14 -19.45 -27.99 2.22
CA PHE A 14 -18.91 -27.77 0.88
C PHE A 14 -18.13 -26.45 0.77
N SER A 15 -18.56 -25.40 1.48
CA SER A 15 -17.86 -24.11 1.49
C SER A 15 -16.47 -24.16 2.15
N PHE A 16 -16.25 -25.08 3.10
CA PHE A 16 -14.93 -25.28 3.72
C PHE A 16 -13.89 -25.83 2.75
N LEU A 17 -14.30 -26.53 1.68
CA LEU A 17 -13.39 -27.09 0.68
C LEU A 17 -12.82 -26.03 -0.28
N PHE A 18 -13.38 -24.82 -0.30
CA PHE A 18 -12.90 -23.68 -1.12
C PHE A 18 -12.09 -22.66 -0.32
N SER A 19 -11.72 -22.96 0.93
CA SER A 19 -10.78 -22.12 1.68
C SER A 19 -9.38 -22.26 1.07
N CYS A 20 -9.10 -21.46 0.05
CA CYS A 20 -7.77 -21.34 -0.53
C CYS A 20 -6.86 -20.62 0.46
N SER A 21 -6.16 -21.38 1.30
CA SER A 21 -4.96 -20.88 1.96
C SER A 21 -3.83 -20.96 0.94
N ASP A 22 -3.44 -19.81 0.37
CA ASP A 22 -2.18 -19.68 -0.36
C ASP A 22 -1.04 -20.11 0.56
N LEU A 23 -0.63 -21.36 0.40
CA LEU A 23 0.49 -21.95 1.09
C LEU A 23 1.75 -21.24 0.60
N LYS A 24 2.20 -20.32 1.46
CA LYS A 24 3.55 -19.75 1.58
C LYS A 24 4.59 -20.40 0.68
N ASP A 25 4.72 -19.92 -0.54
CA ASP A 25 6.03 -19.89 -1.14
C ASP A 25 6.59 -18.50 -0.89
N GLY A 26 7.72 -18.43 -0.17
CA GLY A 26 8.45 -17.19 0.10
C GLY A 26 9.13 -16.62 -1.16
N ASN A 27 8.89 -17.25 -2.30
CA ASN A 27 9.47 -16.87 -3.58
C ASN A 27 8.89 -15.53 -4.06
N PRO A 28 9.74 -14.64 -4.60
CA PRO A 28 9.28 -13.42 -5.27
C PRO A 28 8.29 -13.75 -6.40
N PRO A 29 7.19 -12.99 -6.55
CA PRO A 29 6.36 -13.09 -7.74
C PRO A 29 7.14 -12.63 -8.98
N GLU A 30 6.83 -13.21 -10.15
CA GLU A 30 7.53 -12.92 -11.41
C GLU A 30 7.54 -11.43 -11.77
N ASN A 31 6.43 -10.74 -11.49
CA ASN A 31 6.27 -9.31 -11.74
C ASN A 31 6.46 -8.45 -10.47
N LEU A 32 7.29 -8.87 -9.51
CA LEU A 32 7.51 -8.11 -8.27
C LEU A 32 7.92 -6.65 -8.57
N ILE A 33 7.21 -5.71 -7.96
CA ILE A 33 7.65 -4.31 -7.91
C ILE A 33 8.92 -4.26 -7.06
N GLY A 34 10.05 -3.96 -7.68
CA GLY A 34 11.33 -3.86 -6.99
C GLY A 34 11.32 -2.86 -5.84
N GLN A 35 12.21 -3.07 -4.87
CA GLN A 35 12.23 -2.32 -3.61
C GLN A 35 12.30 -0.80 -3.82
N GLU A 36 13.16 -0.32 -4.72
CA GLU A 36 13.30 1.12 -5.03
C GLU A 36 11.99 1.74 -5.54
N LEU A 37 11.29 1.05 -6.45
CA LEU A 37 10.01 1.51 -6.98
C LEU A 37 8.91 1.43 -5.92
N MET A 38 8.91 0.37 -5.10
CA MET A 38 7.99 0.23 -3.97
C MET A 38 8.18 1.36 -2.95
N SER A 39 9.41 1.77 -2.65
CA SER A 39 9.70 2.92 -1.77
C SER A 39 9.07 4.21 -2.30
N LYS A 40 9.21 4.48 -3.60
CA LYS A 40 8.63 5.67 -4.25
C LYS A 40 7.10 5.64 -4.19
N ILE A 41 6.50 4.48 -4.54
CA ILE A 41 5.05 4.27 -4.50
C ILE A 41 4.50 4.47 -3.08
N MET A 42 5.10 3.83 -2.08
CA MET A 42 4.62 3.87 -0.71
C MET A 42 4.82 5.24 -0.07
N LEU A 43 5.91 5.95 -0.37
CA LEU A 43 6.10 7.34 0.07
C LEU A 43 4.95 8.22 -0.42
N ASP A 44 4.61 8.16 -1.72
CA ASP A 44 3.51 8.95 -2.27
C ASP A 44 2.15 8.55 -1.69
N VAL A 45 1.90 7.25 -1.50
CA VAL A 45 0.68 6.76 -0.85
C VAL A 45 0.55 7.35 0.56
N ILE A 46 1.63 7.35 1.33
CA ILE A 46 1.67 7.92 2.68
C ILE A 46 1.38 9.43 2.61
N LEU A 47 2.09 10.18 1.78
CA LEU A 47 1.92 11.63 1.66
C LEU A 47 0.50 11.99 1.22
N MET A 48 -0.01 11.37 0.16
CA MET A 48 -1.35 11.66 -0.38
C MET A 48 -2.46 11.32 0.61
N LYS A 49 -2.35 10.20 1.33
CA LYS A 49 -3.32 9.83 2.36
C LYS A 49 -3.31 10.84 3.52
N ASN A 50 -2.15 11.31 3.95
CA ASN A 50 -2.05 12.32 5.00
C ASN A 50 -2.58 13.69 4.54
N ILE A 51 -2.24 14.14 3.33
CA ILE A 51 -2.78 15.37 2.72
C ILE A 51 -4.32 15.32 2.68
N LYS A 52 -4.88 14.19 2.22
CA LYS A 52 -6.34 14.01 2.15
C LYS A 52 -6.98 13.96 3.53
N ARG A 53 -6.41 13.18 4.47
CA ARG A 53 -6.92 13.03 5.84
C ARG A 53 -6.95 14.35 6.59
N ASN A 54 -5.92 15.18 6.41
CA ASN A 54 -5.79 16.46 7.11
C ASN A 54 -6.48 17.62 6.37
N GLY A 55 -7.16 17.38 5.26
CA GLY A 55 -7.90 18.41 4.52
C GLY A 55 -7.03 19.39 3.72
N TYR A 56 -5.73 19.10 3.54
CA TYR A 56 -4.80 19.92 2.76
C TYR A 56 -4.88 19.69 1.24
N ALA A 57 -5.75 18.78 0.79
CA ALA A 57 -5.95 18.54 -0.63
C ALA A 57 -6.56 19.77 -1.32
N VAL A 58 -5.92 20.24 -2.39
CA VAL A 58 -6.46 21.31 -3.24
C VAL A 58 -7.85 20.94 -3.79
N LYS A 59 -8.69 21.95 -4.05
CA LYS A 59 -10.12 21.79 -4.35
C LYS A 59 -10.39 20.79 -5.47
N GLU A 60 -9.60 20.84 -6.53
CA GLU A 60 -9.71 20.00 -7.73
C GLU A 60 -9.29 18.55 -7.47
N LYS A 61 -8.46 18.32 -6.44
CA LYS A 61 -7.89 17.00 -6.11
C LYS A 61 -8.58 16.34 -4.90
N ARG A 62 -9.55 16.99 -4.25
CA ARG A 62 -10.26 16.42 -3.09
C ARG A 62 -10.93 15.08 -3.38
N ASN A 63 -11.48 14.93 -4.58
CA ASN A 63 -12.16 13.71 -5.02
C ASN A 63 -11.22 12.69 -5.66
N LEU A 64 -9.91 12.96 -5.70
CA LEU A 64 -8.93 12.03 -6.28
C LEU A 64 -8.93 10.71 -5.49
N LEU A 65 -9.00 9.62 -6.24
CA LEU A 65 -8.82 8.27 -5.73
C LEU A 65 -7.32 7.97 -5.70
N VAL A 66 -6.74 7.97 -4.49
CA VAL A 66 -5.29 7.84 -4.27
C VAL A 66 -4.77 6.59 -4.96
N ASP A 67 -5.41 5.43 -4.75
CA ASP A 67 -4.93 4.16 -5.30
C ASP A 67 -4.91 4.19 -6.84
N GLN A 68 -5.96 4.69 -7.50
CA GLN A 68 -6.01 4.80 -8.96
C GLN A 68 -4.93 5.74 -9.50
N TYR A 69 -4.74 6.89 -8.85
CA TYR A 69 -3.72 7.86 -9.25
C TYR A 69 -2.31 7.29 -9.12
N ILE A 70 -2.02 6.57 -8.04
CA ILE A 70 -0.71 5.95 -7.80
C ILE A 70 -0.40 4.90 -8.86
N LEU A 71 -1.36 4.01 -9.15
CA LEU A 71 -1.20 3.00 -10.19
C LEU A 71 -0.90 3.64 -11.56
N GLN A 72 -1.65 4.69 -11.92
CA GLN A 72 -1.42 5.43 -13.16
C GLN A 72 -0.07 6.15 -13.19
N LYS A 73 0.31 6.84 -12.10
CA LYS A 73 1.56 7.61 -11.99
C LYS A 73 2.80 6.73 -12.23
N TYR A 74 2.78 5.51 -11.73
CA TYR A 74 3.92 4.60 -11.78
C TYR A 74 3.81 3.54 -12.89
N GLY A 75 2.73 3.52 -13.67
CA GLY A 75 2.52 2.52 -14.72
C GLY A 75 2.41 1.10 -14.19
N VAL A 76 1.88 0.94 -12.97
CA VAL A 76 1.78 -0.34 -12.26
C VAL A 76 0.34 -0.84 -12.33
N ASP A 77 0.14 -2.12 -12.60
CA ASP A 77 -1.19 -2.72 -12.59
C ASP A 77 -1.64 -3.07 -11.16
N SER A 78 -2.96 -3.08 -10.93
CA SER A 78 -3.51 -3.32 -9.59
C SER A 78 -3.19 -4.70 -9.03
N LEU A 79 -3.09 -5.71 -9.89
CA LEU A 79 -2.77 -7.07 -9.47
C LEU A 79 -1.30 -7.15 -9.07
N GLN A 80 -0.39 -6.63 -9.88
CA GLN A 80 1.03 -6.50 -9.56
C GLN A 80 1.25 -5.75 -8.25
N PHE A 81 0.56 -4.63 -8.04
CA PHE A 81 0.67 -3.87 -6.79
C PHE A 81 0.23 -4.69 -5.58
N ASN A 82 -0.94 -5.33 -5.65
CA ASN A 82 -1.46 -6.13 -4.55
C ASN A 82 -0.61 -7.36 -4.26
N THR A 83 -0.13 -8.06 -5.29
CA THR A 83 0.76 -9.22 -5.16
C THR A 83 2.09 -8.81 -4.55
N SER A 84 2.69 -7.71 -5.04
CA SER A 84 3.95 -7.18 -4.51
C SER A 84 3.81 -6.71 -3.07
N LYS A 85 2.74 -5.97 -2.75
CA LYS A 85 2.42 -5.57 -1.39
C LYS A 85 2.23 -6.78 -0.47
N SER A 86 1.55 -7.83 -0.94
CA SER A 86 1.40 -9.07 -0.17
C SER A 86 2.76 -9.73 0.04
N PHE A 87 3.64 -9.77 -0.95
CA PHE A 87 5.00 -10.31 -0.84
C PHE A 87 5.79 -9.56 0.25
N TYR A 88 5.87 -8.23 0.19
CA TYR A 88 6.59 -7.44 1.20
C TYR A 88 6.00 -7.58 2.61
N SER A 89 4.66 -7.68 2.73
CA SER A 89 4.02 -7.90 4.04
C SER A 89 4.38 -9.25 4.69
N LYS A 90 4.70 -10.26 3.87
CA LYS A 90 5.11 -11.59 4.30
C LYS A 90 6.63 -11.72 4.49
N ASN A 91 7.41 -10.78 3.95
CA ASN A 91 8.87 -10.81 3.96
C ASN A 91 9.46 -9.53 4.61
N PRO A 92 9.46 -9.43 5.96
CA PRO A 92 9.91 -8.23 6.65
C PRO A 92 11.34 -7.79 6.31
N LYS A 93 12.25 -8.74 6.11
CA LYS A 93 13.65 -8.44 5.74
C LYS A 93 13.75 -7.65 4.43
N GLU A 94 12.96 -8.04 3.43
CA GLU A 94 12.88 -7.33 2.15
C GLU A 94 12.22 -5.95 2.29
N TYR A 95 11.33 -5.81 3.26
CA TYR A 95 10.57 -4.58 3.46
C TYR A 95 11.30 -3.54 4.31
N ILE A 96 12.31 -3.94 5.09
CA ILE A 96 13.17 -3.03 5.85
C ILE A 96 13.79 -1.97 4.95
N TYR A 97 14.41 -2.38 3.84
CA TYR A 97 15.02 -1.44 2.89
C TYR A 97 14.00 -0.42 2.37
N VAL A 98 12.77 -0.88 2.08
CA VAL A 98 11.71 0.01 1.60
C VAL A 98 11.40 1.09 2.63
N PHE A 99 11.26 0.71 3.90
CA PHE A 99 11.01 1.65 5.00
C PHE A 99 12.19 2.58 5.28
N GLU A 100 13.43 2.09 5.24
CA GLU A 100 14.63 2.93 5.43
C GLU A 100 14.71 4.04 4.37
N VAL A 101 14.44 3.72 3.11
CA VAL A 101 14.40 4.73 2.03
C VAL A 101 13.26 5.74 2.25
N ILE A 102 12.09 5.28 2.70
CA ILE A 102 10.96 6.17 3.00
C ILE A 102 11.32 7.11 4.15
N GLU A 103 11.90 6.59 5.23
CA GLU A 103 12.30 7.37 6.41
C GLU A 103 13.35 8.43 6.04
N ALA A 104 14.40 8.03 5.32
CA ALA A 104 15.43 8.93 4.84
C ALA A 104 14.83 10.09 4.01
N LYS A 105 13.93 9.79 3.07
CA LYS A 105 13.26 10.83 2.27
C LYS A 105 12.33 11.72 3.07
N LEU A 106 11.61 11.19 4.05
CA LEU A 106 10.77 12.00 4.93
C LEU A 106 11.60 12.96 5.78
N ASN A 107 12.75 12.51 6.28
CA ASN A 107 13.69 13.35 7.01
C ASN A 107 14.27 14.44 6.12
N GLU A 108 14.72 14.11 4.90
CA GLU A 108 15.20 15.08 3.92
C GLU A 108 14.15 16.17 3.62
N LEU A 109 12.90 15.76 3.37
CA LEU A 109 11.80 16.68 3.13
C LEU A 109 11.53 17.60 4.34
N ARG A 110 11.51 17.03 5.55
CA ARG A 110 11.30 17.78 6.79
C ARG A 110 12.41 18.81 7.00
N ASP A 111 13.66 18.40 6.85
CA ASP A 111 14.82 19.26 7.06
C ASP A 111 14.85 20.40 6.01
N SER A 112 14.47 20.10 4.77
CA SER A 112 14.32 21.09 3.70
C SER A 112 13.26 22.14 4.03
N ILE A 113 12.10 21.72 4.56
CA ILE A 113 11.03 22.64 4.98
C ILE A 113 11.48 23.50 6.16
N GLN A 114 12.12 22.90 7.18
CA GLN A 114 12.61 23.64 8.35
C GLN A 114 13.64 24.71 7.98
N LYS A 115 14.52 24.41 7.01
CA LYS A 115 15.48 25.39 6.51
C LYS A 115 14.78 26.59 5.87
N ILE A 116 13.77 26.36 5.04
CA ILE A 116 12.97 27.43 4.41
C ILE A 116 12.29 28.29 5.47
N GLU A 117 11.67 27.68 6.49
CA GLU A 117 11.00 28.41 7.57
C GLU A 117 11.95 29.31 8.38
N ILE A 118 13.22 28.90 8.55
CA ILE A 118 14.23 29.71 9.24
C ILE A 118 14.66 30.89 8.36
N GLU A 119 14.83 30.68 7.06
CA GLU A 119 15.22 31.73 6.10
C GLU A 119 14.12 32.77 5.87
N GLU A 120 12.84 32.37 5.97
CA GLU A 120 11.68 33.25 5.78
C GLU A 120 11.20 33.97 7.06
N ARG A 121 11.76 33.66 8.25
CA ARG A 121 11.39 34.40 9.47
C ARG A 121 11.92 35.84 9.39
N PRO A 122 11.04 36.86 9.46
CA PRO A 122 11.50 38.24 9.52
C PRO A 122 12.25 38.47 10.84
N ASN A 123 13.37 39.20 10.77
CA ASN A 123 14.10 39.71 11.93
C ASN A 123 13.21 40.57 12.83
#